data_AF-A0A432G6M1-F1
#
_entry.id   AF-A0A432G6M1-F1
#
_cell.length_a   1.000
_cell.length_b   1.000
_cell.length_c   1.000
_cell.angle_alpha   90.00
_cell.angle_beta   90.00
_cell.angle_gamma   90.00
#
_symmetry.space_group_name_H-M   'P 1'
#
loop_
_entity.id
_entity.type
_entity.pdbx_description
1 polymer ?
#
loop_
_entity_poly.entity_id
_entity_poly.type
_entity_poly.pdbx_seq_one_letter_code
_entity_poly.pdbx_strand_id
1 'polypeptide(L)'
;MKMQFEHISVLTQEVVDFAPESTQTILDCTLGGGGHSRCLLENFPDAKLYGIDRDALAVKAAAERLKTYEKQTKLGQASFSELPEFFAECGEPVFDYILADLGLSSEQLARAERGFSFLREGPLDMRMDPDRQQITAAHLVNNSSEQELLKILRNFGEERFARKIVGKILEFRGKTPLKTTKELAQLVSSVIPRRLQKQGFNPATLTFQALRIAVNDELQELEVLLKQIPSLLKTDGRVALISFHSLEDRIV
;
A
#
# COMPACT_ATOMS: atom_id res chain seq x y z
N MET A 1 -28.61 -5.99 11.00
CA MET A 1 -27.45 -5.68 11.87
C MET A 1 -26.32 -5.25 10.95
N LYS A 2 -25.80 -4.02 11.10
CA LYS A 2 -24.59 -3.60 10.37
C LYS A 2 -23.45 -4.47 10.92
N MET A 3 -22.81 -5.29 10.08
CA MET A 3 -21.53 -5.89 10.45
C MET A 3 -20.54 -4.73 10.59
N GLN A 4 -20.25 -4.33 11.83
CA GLN A 4 -19.05 -3.56 12.12
C GLN A 4 -17.89 -4.52 11.85
N PHE A 5 -17.23 -4.33 10.71
CA PHE A 5 -15.95 -4.97 10.45
C PHE A 5 -14.94 -4.32 11.40
N GLU A 6 -14.60 -5.02 12.49
CA GLU A 6 -13.41 -4.70 13.27
C GLU A 6 -12.20 -5.23 12.48
N HIS A 7 -11.58 -4.34 11.71
CA HIS A 7 -10.29 -4.62 11.10
C HIS A 7 -9.23 -4.76 12.21
N ILE A 8 -8.61 -5.93 12.30
CA ILE A 8 -7.48 -6.20 13.19
C ILE A 8 -6.20 -5.95 12.40
N SER A 9 -5.35 -5.04 12.87
CA SER A 9 -4.06 -4.77 12.22
C SER A 9 -3.13 -5.98 12.35
N VAL A 10 -2.29 -6.21 11.34
CA VAL A 10 -1.41 -7.38 11.27
C VAL A 10 -0.28 -7.23 12.28
N LEU A 11 0.06 -8.27 13.04
CA LEU A 11 1.14 -8.24 14.03
C LEU A 11 1.00 -7.09 15.07
N THR A 12 -0.23 -6.76 15.45
CA THR A 12 -0.50 -5.62 16.35
C THR A 12 0.28 -5.72 17.66
N GLN A 13 0.30 -6.90 18.28
CA GLN A 13 0.97 -7.08 19.57
C GLN A 13 2.50 -6.95 19.41
N GLU A 14 3.06 -7.58 18.38
CA GLU A 14 4.48 -7.53 18.07
C GLU A 14 4.94 -6.10 17.77
N VAL A 15 4.12 -5.31 17.05
CA VAL A 15 4.38 -3.88 16.80
C VAL A 15 4.38 -3.06 18.09
N VAL A 16 3.48 -3.36 19.03
CA VAL A 16 3.43 -2.65 20.32
C VAL A 16 4.62 -3.05 21.20
N ASP A 17 4.88 -4.34 21.34
CA ASP A 17 5.95 -4.88 22.19
C ASP A 17 7.35 -4.51 21.68
N PHE A 18 7.50 -4.30 20.37
CA PHE A 18 8.75 -3.87 19.79
C PHE A 18 9.05 -2.37 20.03
N ALA A 19 8.06 -1.54 20.36
CA ALA A 19 8.32 -0.13 20.66
C ALA A 19 9.14 0.02 21.97
N PRO A 20 10.05 1.01 22.07
CA PRO A 20 10.73 1.30 23.33
C PRO A 20 9.73 1.64 24.44
N GLU A 21 9.96 1.18 25.68
CA GLU A 21 9.08 1.50 26.82
C GLU A 21 8.99 3.03 27.09
N SER A 22 10.03 3.77 26.70
CA SER A 22 10.12 5.23 26.83
C SER A 22 9.57 6.01 25.63
N THR A 23 8.77 5.37 24.75
CA THR A 23 8.24 5.99 23.53
C THR A 23 7.41 7.23 23.85
N GLN A 24 7.81 8.39 23.29
CA GLN A 24 7.11 9.67 23.44
C GLN A 24 6.74 10.30 22.08
N THR A 25 7.36 9.87 20.99
CA THR A 25 7.13 10.40 19.65
C THR A 25 7.12 9.26 18.63
N ILE A 26 6.00 9.11 17.92
CA ILE A 26 5.71 8.01 17.02
C ILE A 26 5.47 8.55 15.62
N LEU A 27 6.04 7.90 14.61
CA LEU A 27 5.68 8.07 13.21
C LEU A 27 5.01 6.80 12.67
N ASP A 28 3.75 6.90 12.24
CA ASP A 28 3.07 5.87 11.47
C ASP A 28 3.06 6.31 9.99
N CYS A 29 3.94 5.70 9.19
CA CYS A 29 4.12 6.04 7.78
C CYS A 29 2.98 5.53 6.90
N THR A 30 2.18 4.58 7.39
CA THR A 30 1.13 3.88 6.65
C THR A 30 -0.11 3.83 7.52
N LEU A 31 -0.58 5.02 7.89
CA LEU A 31 -1.59 5.23 8.91
C LEU A 31 -2.84 4.35 8.67
N GLY A 32 -3.23 4.17 7.41
CA GLY A 32 -4.37 3.35 7.03
C GLY A 32 -5.63 3.80 7.77
N GLY A 33 -6.37 2.85 8.34
CA GLY A 33 -7.51 3.17 9.19
C GLY A 33 -7.15 3.66 10.60
N GLY A 34 -5.87 3.78 10.96
CA GLY A 34 -5.38 4.14 12.30
C GLY A 34 -5.41 2.99 13.31
N GLY A 35 -5.34 1.74 12.84
CA GLY A 35 -5.40 0.54 13.70
C GLY A 35 -4.18 0.42 14.61
N HIS A 36 -2.98 0.36 14.03
CA HIS A 36 -1.72 0.35 14.77
C HIS A 36 -1.54 1.60 15.62
N SER A 37 -1.73 2.78 15.02
CA SER A 37 -1.70 4.06 15.72
C SER A 37 -2.56 4.08 16.99
N ARG A 38 -3.78 3.52 16.94
CA ARG A 38 -4.66 3.45 18.12
C ARG A 38 -4.06 2.56 19.20
N CYS A 39 -3.62 1.36 18.86
CA CYS A 39 -3.04 0.43 19.83
C CYS A 39 -1.75 0.99 20.45
N LEU A 40 -0.93 1.68 19.67
CA LEU A 40 0.26 2.37 20.16
C LEU A 40 -0.12 3.48 21.15
N LEU A 41 -1.11 4.32 20.83
CA LEU A 41 -1.56 5.39 21.73
C LEU A 41 -2.28 4.86 22.99
N GLU A 42 -2.90 3.69 22.94
CA GLU A 42 -3.45 3.02 24.12
C GLU A 42 -2.35 2.53 25.08
N ASN A 43 -1.16 2.16 24.56
CA ASN A 43 -0.01 1.71 25.37
C ASN A 43 0.93 2.86 25.77
N PHE A 44 1.02 3.90 24.94
CA PHE A 44 1.84 5.10 25.15
C PHE A 44 0.94 6.35 25.16
N PRO A 45 0.10 6.54 26.20
CA PRO A 45 -0.96 7.55 26.21
C PRO A 45 -0.46 9.00 26.18
N ASP A 46 0.79 9.24 26.55
CA ASP A 46 1.41 10.57 26.50
C ASP A 46 2.22 10.81 25.21
N ALA A 47 2.32 9.82 24.33
CA ALA A 47 3.09 9.93 23.10
C ALA A 47 2.39 10.85 22.07
N LYS A 48 3.20 11.67 21.40
CA LYS A 48 2.77 12.40 20.21
C LYS A 48 2.89 11.49 18.99
N LEU A 49 1.82 11.41 18.21
CA LEU A 49 1.78 10.56 17.01
C LEU A 49 1.66 11.42 15.75
N TYR A 50 2.52 11.13 14.79
CA TYR A 50 2.50 11.69 13.46
C TYR A 50 2.12 10.57 12.51
N GLY A 51 1.06 10.78 11.72
CA GLY A 51 0.51 9.75 10.85
C GLY A 51 0.36 10.27 9.43
N ILE A 52 0.89 9.53 8.46
CA ILE A 52 0.66 9.84 7.05
C ILE A 52 0.06 8.66 6.31
N ASP A 53 -0.74 8.94 5.29
CA ASP A 53 -1.17 7.98 4.29
C ASP A 53 -1.37 8.71 2.96
N ARG A 54 -1.16 8.04 1.83
CA ARG A 54 -1.41 8.64 0.52
C ARG A 54 -2.90 8.74 0.21
N ASP A 55 -3.70 7.91 0.87
CA ASP A 55 -5.14 7.82 0.69
C ASP A 55 -5.88 8.78 1.63
N ALA A 56 -6.47 9.85 1.11
CA ALA A 56 -7.25 10.81 1.90
C ALA A 56 -8.39 10.16 2.71
N LEU A 57 -8.96 9.06 2.21
CA LEU A 57 -10.03 8.34 2.91
C LEU A 57 -9.49 7.57 4.11
N ALA A 58 -8.26 7.07 4.03
CA ALA A 58 -7.56 6.43 5.14
C ALA A 58 -7.28 7.46 6.24
N VAL A 59 -6.67 8.60 5.89
CA VAL A 59 -6.41 9.71 6.83
C VAL A 59 -7.69 10.15 7.54
N LYS A 60 -8.80 10.31 6.80
CA LYS A 60 -10.10 10.67 7.39
C LYS A 60 -10.63 9.61 8.34
N ALA A 61 -10.52 8.33 7.98
CA ALA A 61 -10.96 7.22 8.83
C ALA A 61 -10.12 7.11 10.11
N ALA A 62 -8.80 7.30 10.01
CA ALA A 62 -7.89 7.34 11.14
C ALA A 62 -8.18 8.53 12.06
N ALA A 63 -8.43 9.73 11.52
CA ALA A 63 -8.80 10.89 12.32
C ALA A 63 -10.07 10.65 13.16
N GLU A 64 -11.10 10.01 12.59
CA GLU A 64 -12.30 9.65 13.35
C GLU A 64 -12.00 8.59 14.41
N ARG A 65 -11.18 7.57 14.09
CA ARG A 65 -10.78 6.52 15.03
C ARG A 65 -9.96 7.06 16.20
N LEU A 66 -9.10 8.05 15.94
CA LEU A 66 -8.16 8.62 16.89
C LEU A 66 -8.67 9.91 17.55
N LYS A 67 -9.97 10.20 17.44
CA LYS A 67 -10.59 11.42 17.96
C LYS A 67 -10.31 11.71 19.44
N THR A 68 -10.24 10.67 20.28
CA THR A 68 -9.88 10.81 21.69
C THR A 68 -8.45 11.34 21.90
N TYR A 69 -7.57 11.14 20.92
CA TYR A 69 -6.16 11.55 20.88
C TYR A 69 -5.92 12.75 19.94
N GLU A 70 -6.96 13.52 19.59
CA GLU A 70 -6.84 14.63 18.62
C GLU A 70 -5.77 15.67 19.01
N LYS A 71 -5.52 15.88 20.31
CA LYS A 71 -4.57 16.89 20.81
C LYS A 71 -3.10 16.47 20.67
N GLN A 72 -2.84 15.17 20.51
CA GLN A 72 -1.50 14.61 20.42
C GLN A 72 -1.22 13.93 19.08
N THR A 73 -2.18 13.97 18.14
CA THR A 73 -2.02 13.44 16.79
C THR A 73 -1.82 14.57 15.78
N LYS A 74 -0.94 14.36 14.81
CA LYS A 74 -0.85 15.15 13.58
C LYS A 74 -0.95 14.21 12.39
N LEU A 75 -2.06 14.28 11.67
CA LEU A 75 -2.39 13.36 10.59
C LEU A 75 -2.45 14.11 9.26
N GLY A 76 -1.88 13.55 8.19
CA GLY A 76 -1.84 14.21 6.89
C GLY A 76 -1.89 13.24 5.72
N GLN A 77 -2.40 13.73 4.59
CA GLN A 77 -2.28 13.01 3.33
C GLN A 77 -0.89 13.29 2.74
N ALA A 78 -0.03 12.28 2.72
CA ALA A 78 1.34 12.40 2.23
C ALA A 78 1.91 11.02 1.82
N SER A 79 2.81 11.07 0.85
CA SER A 79 3.68 9.97 0.42
C SER A 79 4.97 9.97 1.23
N PHE A 80 5.79 8.92 1.10
CA PHE A 80 7.02 8.83 1.87
C PHE A 80 8.05 9.88 1.41
N SER A 81 8.05 10.21 0.12
CA SER A 81 8.83 11.32 -0.43
C SER A 81 8.41 12.70 0.08
N GLU A 82 7.18 12.84 0.58
CA GLU A 82 6.60 14.11 1.06
C GLU A 82 6.81 14.30 2.57
N LEU A 83 7.41 13.33 3.28
CA LEU A 83 7.70 13.43 4.72
C LEU A 83 8.47 14.69 5.13
N PRO A 84 9.52 15.16 4.41
CA PRO A 84 10.24 16.37 4.80
C PRO A 84 9.35 17.61 4.77
N GLU A 85 8.48 17.71 3.77
CA GLU A 85 7.54 18.83 3.62
C GLU A 85 6.46 18.77 4.71
N PHE A 86 5.92 17.58 4.97
CA PHE A 86 4.95 17.36 6.05
C PHE A 86 5.52 17.74 7.44
N PHE A 87 6.82 17.49 7.66
CA PHE A 87 7.48 17.80 8.93
C PHE A 87 7.95 19.24 9.08
N ALA A 88 8.20 19.96 7.98
CA ALA A 88 8.58 21.37 8.01
C ALA A 88 7.52 22.23 8.73
N GLU A 89 6.24 21.93 8.51
CA GLU A 89 5.12 22.58 9.20
C GLU A 89 4.97 22.15 10.66
N CYS A 90 5.63 21.05 11.04
CA CYS A 90 5.49 20.42 12.34
C CYS A 90 6.65 20.67 13.31
N GLY A 91 7.69 21.40 12.88
CA GLY A 91 8.89 21.67 13.67
C GLY A 91 9.93 20.54 13.61
N GLU A 92 9.97 19.78 12.52
CA GLU A 92 11.00 18.76 12.24
C GLU A 92 11.20 17.75 13.39
N PRO A 93 10.15 17.01 13.78
CA PRO A 93 10.25 16.04 14.87
C PRO A 93 11.23 14.90 14.55
N VAL A 94 11.86 14.40 15.60
CA VAL A 94 12.57 13.12 15.62
C VAL A 94 11.79 12.11 16.47
N PHE A 95 11.86 10.83 16.11
CA PHE A 95 10.96 9.78 16.58
C PHE A 95 11.67 8.75 17.45
N ASP A 96 10.99 8.32 18.51
CA ASP A 96 11.39 7.15 19.31
C ASP A 96 10.99 5.86 18.57
N TYR A 97 9.89 5.91 17.83
CA TYR A 97 9.33 4.77 17.12
C TYR A 97 8.80 5.15 15.74
N ILE A 98 9.23 4.41 14.70
CA ILE A 98 8.73 4.56 13.34
C ILE A 98 8.10 3.22 12.91
N LEU A 99 6.90 3.28 12.36
CA LEU A 99 6.17 2.14 11.82
C LEU A 99 5.87 2.35 10.33
N ALA A 100 6.03 1.30 9.52
CA ALA A 100 5.37 1.20 8.22
C ALA A 100 4.87 -0.23 7.98
N ASP A 101 3.56 -0.38 7.88
CA ASP A 101 2.81 -1.55 7.44
C ASP A 101 2.56 -1.45 5.92
N LEU A 102 3.47 -2.02 5.13
CA LEU A 102 3.51 -1.83 3.68
C LEU A 102 2.34 -2.54 2.99
N GLY A 103 2.00 -2.12 1.77
CA GLY A 103 0.96 -2.77 0.97
C GLY A 103 -0.42 -2.14 1.09
N LEU A 104 -1.47 -2.95 1.08
CA LEU A 104 -2.84 -2.49 0.90
C LEU A 104 -3.64 -2.57 2.20
N SER A 105 -4.42 -1.52 2.47
CA SER A 105 -5.41 -1.58 3.53
C SER A 105 -6.59 -2.49 3.15
N SER A 106 -7.22 -3.11 4.15
CA SER A 106 -8.42 -3.91 3.92
C SER A 106 -9.57 -3.10 3.33
N GLU A 107 -9.65 -1.79 3.63
CA GLU A 107 -10.62 -0.88 3.02
C GLU A 107 -10.41 -0.74 1.51
N GLN A 108 -9.16 -0.61 1.06
CA GLN A 108 -8.81 -0.56 -0.37
C GLN A 108 -9.17 -1.87 -1.07
N LEU A 109 -8.97 -3.02 -0.42
CA LEU A 109 -9.34 -4.34 -0.96
C LEU A 109 -10.86 -4.58 -0.98
N ALA A 110 -11.58 -4.05 0.00
CA ALA A 110 -13.03 -4.23 0.13
C ALA A 110 -13.84 -3.39 -0.87
N ARG A 111 -13.31 -2.22 -1.25
CA ARG A 111 -13.92 -1.26 -2.16
C ARG A 111 -13.65 -1.61 -3.62
N ALA A 112 -14.66 -2.17 -4.28
CA ALA A 112 -14.54 -2.62 -5.67
C ALA A 112 -14.16 -1.47 -6.61
N GLU A 113 -14.66 -0.27 -6.34
CA GLU A 113 -14.37 0.96 -7.08
C GLU A 113 -12.88 1.36 -7.09
N ARG A 114 -12.08 0.83 -6.16
CA ARG A 114 -10.63 1.08 -6.10
C ARG A 114 -9.83 0.16 -7.02
N GLY A 115 -10.41 -0.95 -7.49
CA GLY A 115 -9.80 -1.79 -8.50
C GLY A 115 -8.60 -2.64 -8.05
N PHE A 116 -8.33 -2.74 -6.74
CA PHE A 116 -7.21 -3.55 -6.22
C PHE A 116 -7.50 -5.06 -6.20
N SER A 117 -8.78 -5.45 -6.23
CA SER A 117 -9.19 -6.84 -6.12
C SER A 117 -9.95 -7.30 -7.37
N PHE A 118 -9.73 -8.56 -7.75
CA PHE A 118 -10.52 -9.27 -8.77
C PHE A 118 -11.65 -10.10 -8.16
N LEU A 119 -11.79 -10.13 -6.83
CA LEU A 119 -12.89 -10.83 -6.16
C LEU A 119 -14.22 -10.11 -6.35
N ARG A 120 -14.17 -8.78 -6.43
CA ARG A 120 -15.30 -7.91 -6.77
C ARG A 120 -14.96 -7.15 -8.04
N GLU A 121 -15.89 -7.14 -8.97
CA GLU A 121 -15.70 -6.42 -10.23
C GLU A 121 -15.77 -4.91 -9.99
N GLY A 122 -14.78 -4.19 -10.51
CA GLY A 122 -14.70 -2.75 -10.47
C GLY A 122 -13.79 -2.20 -11.56
N PRO A 123 -13.62 -0.87 -11.66
CA PRO A 123 -12.73 -0.26 -12.63
C PRO A 123 -11.29 -0.69 -12.36
N LEU A 124 -10.49 -0.80 -13.42
CA LEU A 124 -9.08 -1.13 -13.31
C LEU A 124 -8.29 0.15 -12.93
N ASP A 125 -8.43 0.57 -11.66
CA ASP A 125 -7.84 1.81 -11.13
C ASP A 125 -6.48 1.58 -10.45
N MET A 126 -6.48 0.94 -9.28
CA MET A 126 -5.28 0.63 -8.48
C MET A 126 -4.46 1.82 -7.96
N ARG A 127 -4.95 3.07 -8.04
CA ARG A 127 -4.28 4.21 -7.39
C ARG A 127 -4.51 4.19 -5.88
N MET A 128 -3.43 4.28 -5.10
CA MET A 128 -3.48 4.47 -3.66
C MET A 128 -3.93 5.89 -3.31
N ASP A 129 -3.57 6.87 -4.16
CA ASP A 129 -3.94 8.29 -4.05
C ASP A 129 -4.74 8.74 -5.28
N PRO A 130 -6.04 8.37 -5.35
CA PRO A 130 -6.86 8.66 -6.52
C PRO A 130 -7.13 10.16 -6.72
N ASP A 131 -6.89 10.99 -5.70
CA ASP A 131 -7.12 12.43 -5.73
C ASP A 131 -5.98 13.18 -6.43
N ARG A 132 -4.73 12.70 -6.29
CA ARG A 132 -3.54 13.36 -6.86
C ARG A 132 -2.94 12.59 -8.05
N GLN A 133 -2.98 11.26 -8.06
CA GLN A 133 -2.42 10.46 -9.15
C GLN A 133 -3.33 10.45 -10.38
N GLN A 134 -2.75 10.45 -11.59
CA GLN A 134 -3.51 10.42 -12.85
C GLN A 134 -3.47 9.05 -13.56
N ILE A 135 -2.37 8.31 -13.40
CA ILE A 135 -2.14 7.06 -14.11
C ILE A 135 -2.84 5.93 -13.36
N THR A 136 -3.80 5.28 -14.02
CA THR A 136 -4.49 4.08 -13.53
C THR A 136 -3.84 2.82 -14.10
N ALA A 137 -4.15 1.67 -13.51
CA ALA A 137 -3.82 0.37 -14.08
C ALA A 137 -4.45 0.20 -15.48
N ALA A 138 -5.67 0.71 -15.71
CA ALA A 138 -6.31 0.78 -17.02
C ALA A 138 -5.47 1.60 -18.00
N HIS A 139 -4.92 2.73 -17.58
CA HIS A 139 -4.05 3.54 -18.42
C HIS A 139 -2.80 2.76 -18.82
N LEU A 140 -2.10 2.14 -17.87
CA LEU A 140 -0.91 1.33 -18.14
C LEU A 140 -1.21 0.20 -19.13
N VAL A 141 -2.20 -0.65 -18.83
CA VAL A 141 -2.48 -1.82 -19.70
C VAL A 141 -2.92 -1.42 -21.11
N ASN A 142 -3.57 -0.26 -21.27
CA ASN A 142 -4.07 0.18 -22.57
C ASN A 142 -3.05 1.00 -23.38
N ASN A 143 -2.13 1.72 -22.74
CA ASN A 143 -1.27 2.70 -23.42
C ASN A 143 0.23 2.40 -23.37
N SER A 144 0.71 1.64 -22.38
CA SER A 144 2.13 1.29 -22.25
C SER A 144 2.62 0.44 -23.43
N SER A 145 3.90 0.54 -23.75
CA SER A 145 4.53 -0.29 -24.79
C SER A 145 4.61 -1.77 -24.38
N GLU A 146 4.84 -2.67 -25.34
CA GLU A 146 5.09 -4.09 -25.04
C GLU A 146 6.27 -4.26 -24.06
N GLN A 147 7.36 -3.53 -24.31
CA GLN A 147 8.58 -3.60 -23.50
C GLN A 147 8.35 -3.14 -22.07
N GLU A 148 7.56 -2.08 -21.90
CA GLU A 148 7.20 -1.53 -20.61
C GLU A 148 6.31 -2.49 -19.82
N LEU A 149 5.25 -3.05 -20.43
CA LEU A 149 4.40 -4.05 -19.78
C LEU A 149 5.20 -5.31 -19.41
N LEU A 150 6.11 -5.75 -20.27
CA LEU A 150 7.02 -6.87 -19.96
C LEU A 150 7.89 -6.57 -18.75
N LYS A 151 8.44 -5.35 -18.67
CA LYS A 151 9.26 -4.90 -17.53
C LYS A 151 8.44 -4.90 -16.26
N ILE A 152 7.23 -4.33 -16.27
CA ILE A 152 6.32 -4.29 -15.13
C ILE A 152 6.03 -5.71 -14.62
N LEU A 153 5.52 -6.60 -15.49
CA LEU A 153 5.12 -7.95 -15.06
C LEU A 153 6.29 -8.79 -14.57
N ARG A 154 7.48 -8.66 -15.18
CA ARG A 154 8.67 -9.42 -14.76
C ARG A 154 9.26 -8.90 -13.47
N ASN A 155 9.45 -7.59 -13.38
CA ASN A 155 10.22 -7.00 -12.28
C ASN A 155 9.38 -6.86 -11.00
N PHE A 156 8.08 -6.56 -11.15
CA PHE A 156 7.21 -6.29 -10.01
C PHE A 156 6.26 -7.45 -9.67
N GLY A 157 5.98 -8.32 -10.64
CA GLY A 157 5.15 -9.51 -10.43
C GLY A 157 5.93 -10.82 -10.36
N GLU A 158 7.23 -10.82 -10.67
CA GLU A 158 8.02 -12.05 -10.88
C GLU A 158 7.28 -13.06 -11.83
N GLU A 159 6.51 -12.53 -12.80
CA GLU A 159 5.53 -13.29 -13.57
C GLU A 159 6.17 -14.13 -14.69
N ARG A 160 6.20 -15.46 -14.50
CA ARG A 160 6.79 -16.41 -15.44
C ARG A 160 6.12 -16.37 -16.82
N PHE A 161 4.82 -16.09 -16.89
CA PHE A 161 4.07 -16.02 -18.14
C PHE A 161 4.00 -14.61 -18.74
N ALA A 162 4.80 -13.66 -18.24
CA ALA A 162 4.73 -12.24 -18.62
C ALA A 162 4.64 -12.02 -20.13
N ARG A 163 5.49 -12.68 -20.93
CA ARG A 163 5.47 -12.53 -22.40
C ARG A 163 4.15 -12.95 -23.04
N LYS A 164 3.54 -14.03 -22.57
CA LYS A 164 2.25 -14.49 -23.10
C LYS A 164 1.10 -13.61 -22.62
N ILE A 165 1.16 -13.15 -21.36
CA ILE A 165 0.16 -12.23 -20.79
C ILE A 165 0.18 -10.90 -21.54
N VAL A 166 1.36 -10.28 -21.72
CA VAL A 166 1.50 -9.04 -22.49
C VAL A 166 0.99 -9.22 -23.91
N GLY A 167 1.37 -10.31 -24.61
CA GLY A 167 0.85 -10.58 -25.95
C GLY A 167 -0.69 -10.63 -25.99
N LYS A 168 -1.33 -11.23 -24.98
CA LYS A 168 -2.79 -11.24 -24.87
C LYS A 168 -3.41 -9.88 -24.52
N ILE A 169 -2.76 -9.09 -23.68
CA ILE A 169 -3.19 -7.71 -23.39
C ILE A 169 -3.15 -6.88 -24.68
N LEU A 170 -2.06 -6.95 -25.45
CA LEU A 170 -1.91 -6.22 -26.71
C LEU A 170 -2.96 -6.64 -27.74
N GLU A 171 -3.21 -7.95 -27.89
CA GLU A 171 -4.24 -8.48 -28.79
C GLU A 171 -5.65 -8.00 -28.39
N PHE A 172 -5.96 -8.03 -27.08
CA PHE A 172 -7.26 -7.66 -26.56
C PHE A 172 -7.51 -6.15 -26.71
N ARG A 173 -6.56 -5.31 -26.26
CA ARG A 173 -6.68 -3.85 -26.30
C ARG A 173 -6.73 -3.28 -27.71
N GLY A 174 -6.17 -3.99 -28.69
CA GLY A 174 -6.28 -3.63 -30.12
C GLY A 174 -7.71 -3.78 -30.68
N LYS A 175 -8.60 -4.49 -29.97
CA LYS A 175 -10.02 -4.65 -30.30
C LYS A 175 -10.89 -3.76 -29.42
N THR A 176 -10.71 -3.87 -28.10
CA THR A 176 -11.48 -3.13 -27.10
C THR A 176 -10.60 -2.81 -25.89
N PRO A 177 -10.63 -1.58 -25.33
CA PRO A 177 -9.88 -1.25 -24.13
C PRO A 177 -10.26 -2.13 -22.92
N LEU A 178 -9.27 -2.53 -22.13
CA LEU A 178 -9.48 -3.19 -20.84
C LEU A 178 -9.94 -2.16 -19.80
N LYS A 179 -11.07 -2.40 -19.14
CA LYS A 179 -11.70 -1.43 -18.24
C LYS A 179 -11.89 -1.95 -16.83
N THR A 180 -12.09 -3.26 -16.65
CA THR A 180 -12.44 -3.82 -15.34
C THR A 180 -11.41 -4.81 -14.81
N THR A 181 -11.38 -4.96 -13.48
CA THR A 181 -10.55 -5.96 -12.81
C THR A 181 -10.89 -7.38 -13.26
N LYS A 182 -12.16 -7.67 -13.48
CA LYS A 182 -12.62 -8.98 -13.93
C LYS A 182 -12.15 -9.31 -15.35
N GLU A 183 -12.22 -8.35 -16.28
CA GLU A 183 -11.71 -8.52 -17.65
C GLU A 183 -10.23 -8.89 -17.63
N LEU A 184 -9.42 -8.13 -16.89
CA LEU A 184 -7.98 -8.40 -16.76
C LEU A 184 -7.73 -9.77 -16.12
N ALA A 185 -8.42 -10.10 -15.03
CA ALA A 185 -8.23 -11.36 -14.31
C ALA A 185 -8.58 -12.58 -15.19
N GLN A 186 -9.66 -12.49 -15.99
CA GLN A 186 -10.06 -13.52 -16.94
C GLN A 186 -9.04 -13.66 -18.07
N LEU A 187 -8.55 -12.54 -18.62
CA LEU A 187 -7.52 -12.54 -19.64
C LEU A 187 -6.25 -13.23 -19.16
N VAL A 188 -5.74 -12.87 -17.97
CA VAL A 188 -4.54 -13.50 -17.39
C VAL A 188 -4.78 -14.99 -17.12
N SER A 189 -5.95 -15.34 -16.56
CA SER A 189 -6.31 -16.74 -16.28
C SER A 189 -6.40 -17.61 -17.54
N SER A 190 -6.73 -17.01 -18.70
CA SER A 190 -6.76 -17.72 -19.99
C SER A 190 -5.37 -18.11 -20.51
N VAL A 191 -4.32 -17.41 -20.05
CA VAL A 191 -2.93 -17.63 -20.47
C VAL A 191 -2.26 -18.73 -19.65
N ILE A 192 -2.58 -18.82 -18.37
CA ILE A 192 -1.89 -19.69 -17.42
C ILE A 192 -2.53 -21.09 -17.45
N PRO A 193 -1.79 -22.16 -17.84
CA PRO A 193 -2.34 -23.50 -17.95
C PRO A 193 -2.93 -23.99 -16.62
N ARG A 194 -4.13 -24.59 -16.64
CA ARG A 194 -4.85 -25.09 -15.45
C ARG A 194 -3.98 -25.96 -14.54
N ARG A 195 -3.14 -26.84 -15.11
CA ARG A 195 -2.21 -27.72 -14.35
C ARG A 195 -1.17 -26.97 -13.51
N LEU A 196 -0.92 -25.70 -13.80
CA LEU A 196 0.04 -24.84 -13.09
C LEU A 196 -0.66 -23.84 -12.15
N GLN A 197 -2.00 -23.82 -12.15
CA GLN A 197 -2.76 -22.97 -11.25
C GLN A 197 -2.76 -23.63 -9.87
N LYS A 198 -2.26 -22.89 -8.86
CA LYS A 198 -2.29 -23.35 -7.47
C LYS A 198 -3.73 -23.29 -6.97
N GLN A 199 -4.19 -24.35 -6.30
CA GLN A 199 -5.52 -24.38 -5.71
C GLN A 199 -5.64 -23.27 -4.64
N GLY A 200 -6.72 -22.49 -4.70
CA GLY A 200 -6.93 -21.34 -3.80
C GLY A 200 -6.18 -20.06 -4.18
N PHE A 201 -5.36 -20.08 -5.23
CA PHE A 201 -4.63 -18.90 -5.71
C PHE A 201 -5.17 -18.46 -7.08
N ASN A 202 -5.57 -17.20 -7.20
CA ASN A 202 -5.96 -16.67 -8.49
C ASN A 202 -4.71 -16.49 -9.37
N PRO A 203 -4.68 -17.01 -10.60
CA PRO A 203 -3.53 -16.84 -11.50
C PRO A 203 -3.20 -15.36 -11.81
N ALA A 204 -4.16 -14.45 -11.65
CA ALA A 204 -3.98 -13.02 -11.89
C ALA A 204 -3.26 -12.27 -10.76
N THR A 205 -3.08 -12.86 -9.57
CA THR A 205 -2.53 -12.17 -8.39
C THR A 205 -1.18 -11.49 -8.67
N LEU A 206 -0.24 -12.18 -9.31
CA LEU A 206 1.09 -11.61 -9.62
C LEU A 206 1.01 -10.45 -10.63
N THR A 207 0.10 -10.54 -11.60
CA THR A 207 -0.13 -9.46 -12.57
C THR A 207 -0.77 -8.25 -11.88
N PHE A 208 -1.71 -8.46 -10.96
CA PHE A 208 -2.33 -7.39 -10.18
C PHE A 208 -1.32 -6.71 -9.26
N GLN A 209 -0.49 -7.48 -8.56
CA GLN A 209 0.62 -6.96 -7.76
C GLN A 209 1.56 -6.12 -8.61
N ALA A 210 1.98 -6.62 -9.78
CA ALA A 210 2.90 -5.90 -10.65
C ALA A 210 2.35 -4.54 -11.10
N LEU A 211 1.07 -4.50 -11.49
CA LEU A 211 0.40 -3.28 -11.90
C LEU A 211 0.20 -2.32 -10.73
N ARG A 212 -0.16 -2.83 -9.54
CA ARG A 212 -0.28 -2.05 -8.30
C ARG A 212 1.03 -1.32 -7.99
N ILE A 213 2.13 -2.07 -7.96
CA ILE A 213 3.47 -1.56 -7.70
C ILE A 213 3.85 -0.49 -8.73
N ALA A 214 3.57 -0.74 -10.02
CA ALA A 214 3.88 0.21 -11.09
C ALA A 214 3.02 1.48 -11.05
N VAL A 215 1.75 1.39 -10.67
CA VAL A 215 0.86 2.56 -10.56
C VAL A 215 1.26 3.47 -9.41
N ASN A 216 1.77 2.90 -8.32
CA ASN A 216 2.01 3.63 -7.07
C ASN A 216 3.48 3.85 -6.74
N ASP A 217 4.38 3.50 -7.66
CA ASP A 217 5.84 3.57 -7.48
C ASP A 217 6.31 3.00 -6.12
N GLU A 218 5.68 1.90 -5.69
CA GLU A 218 5.75 1.43 -4.28
C GLU A 218 7.19 1.14 -3.83
N LEU A 219 7.98 0.49 -4.67
CA LEU A 219 9.37 0.15 -4.35
C LEU A 219 10.27 1.40 -4.30
N GLN A 220 10.04 2.35 -5.21
CA GLN A 220 10.82 3.59 -5.24
C GLN A 220 10.55 4.44 -4.01
N GLU A 221 9.29 4.50 -3.59
CA GLU A 221 8.89 5.18 -2.38
C GLU A 221 9.42 4.50 -1.13
N LEU A 222 9.40 3.17 -1.07
CA LEU A 222 10.03 2.43 0.03
C LEU A 222 11.51 2.77 0.16
N GLU A 223 12.26 2.79 -0.95
CA GLU A 223 13.67 3.21 -0.92
C GLU A 223 13.83 4.65 -0.40
N VAL A 224 12.90 5.55 -0.76
CA VAL A 224 12.90 6.94 -0.30
C VAL A 224 12.62 7.01 1.21
N LEU A 225 11.69 6.20 1.73
CA LEU A 225 11.44 6.08 3.17
C LEU A 225 12.70 5.60 3.91
N LEU A 226 13.28 4.47 3.47
CA LEU A 226 14.45 3.88 4.11
C LEU A 226 15.66 4.82 4.17
N LYS A 227 15.86 5.64 3.13
CA LYS A 227 16.92 6.65 3.11
C LYS A 227 16.69 7.79 4.11
N GLN A 228 15.44 8.10 4.44
CA GLN A 228 15.08 9.17 5.37
C GLN A 228 15.08 8.73 6.84
N ILE A 229 14.73 7.47 7.12
CA ILE A 229 14.61 6.93 8.48
C ILE A 229 15.79 7.29 9.40
N PRO A 230 17.08 7.15 8.99
CA PRO A 230 18.21 7.46 9.88
C PRO A 230 18.23 8.90 10.39
N SER A 231 17.75 9.88 9.61
CA SER A 231 17.68 11.28 10.04
C SER A 231 16.46 11.59 10.90
N LEU A 232 15.43 10.73 10.86
CA LEU A 232 14.18 10.90 11.59
C LEU A 232 14.20 10.19 12.95
N LEU A 233 15.12 9.23 13.14
CA LEU A 233 15.15 8.39 14.33
C LEU A 233 16.05 8.97 15.42
N LYS A 234 15.58 8.94 16.68
CA LYS A 234 16.42 9.26 17.84
C LYS A 234 17.43 8.14 18.12
N THR A 235 18.46 8.46 18.91
CA THR A 235 19.30 7.43 19.53
C THR A 235 18.43 6.43 20.31
N ASP A 236 18.72 5.14 20.16
CA ASP A 236 17.97 4.02 20.73
C ASP A 236 16.50 3.90 20.25
N GLY A 237 16.09 4.71 19.27
CA GLY A 237 14.80 4.58 18.61
C GLY A 237 14.70 3.28 17.82
N ARG A 238 13.47 2.83 17.56
CA ARG A 238 13.21 1.59 16.83
C ARG A 238 12.33 1.84 15.60
N VAL A 239 12.49 0.95 14.62
CA VAL A 239 11.78 1.01 13.35
C VAL A 239 11.17 -0.36 13.08
N ALA A 240 9.85 -0.42 12.94
CA ALA A 240 9.12 -1.61 12.54
C ALA A 240 8.63 -1.47 11.10
N LEU A 241 9.01 -2.41 10.23
CA LEU A 241 8.57 -2.48 8.85
C LEU A 241 7.91 -3.85 8.62
N ILE A 242 6.67 -3.86 8.14
CA ILE A 242 5.93 -5.08 7.80
C ILE A 242 5.81 -5.11 6.27
N SER A 243 6.41 -6.10 5.63
CA SER A 243 6.33 -6.32 4.17
C SER A 243 5.46 -7.52 3.82
N PHE A 244 4.79 -7.48 2.66
CA PHE A 244 3.86 -8.54 2.23
C PHE A 244 4.32 -9.31 1.00
N HIS A 245 5.41 -8.88 0.37
CA HIS A 245 6.01 -9.64 -0.73
C HIS A 245 7.54 -9.55 -0.76
N SER A 246 8.16 -10.53 -1.42
CA SER A 246 9.61 -10.71 -1.55
C SER A 246 10.37 -9.48 -2.05
N LEU A 247 9.75 -8.63 -2.88
CA LEU A 247 10.42 -7.43 -3.41
C LEU A 247 10.57 -6.31 -2.37
N GLU A 248 9.60 -6.15 -1.45
CA GLU A 248 9.67 -5.18 -0.35
C GLU A 248 10.69 -5.69 0.67
N ASP A 249 10.55 -6.95 1.09
CA ASP A 249 11.43 -7.61 2.07
C ASP A 249 12.91 -7.59 1.67
N ARG A 250 13.21 -7.69 0.36
CA ARG A 250 14.58 -7.61 -0.15
C ARG A 250 15.18 -6.20 -0.07
N ILE A 251 14.34 -5.17 -0.08
CA ILE A 251 14.77 -3.76 -0.02
C ILE A 251 15.04 -3.31 1.42
N VAL A 252 14.24 -3.82 2.38
CA VAL A 252 14.37 -3.60 3.83
C VAL A 252 15.64 -4.26 4.37
#